data_AF-A0A4Q0U170-F1
#
_entry.id   AF-A0A4Q0U170-F1
#
_cell.length_a   1.000
_cell.length_b   1.000
_cell.length_c   1.000
_cell.angle_alpha   90.00
_cell.angle_beta   90.00
_cell.angle_gamma   90.00
#
_symmetry.space_group_name_H-M   'P 1'
#
loop_
_entity.id
_entity.type
_entity.pdbx_description
1 polymer ?
#
loop_
_entity_poly.entity_id
_entity_poly.type
_entity_poly.pdbx_seq_one_letter_code
_entity_poly.pdbx_strand_id
1 'polypeptide(L)'
;MAIAYDGINYFPVGVNFMEENAMEVIEAKYGIKGAAIVLKLLCKIYKEGYFIRWDEEQCLIFANKAGREVQVAEVQGIIEILFIKGILDRNSYLENGILTSANIQKVWMEATKRRKRDLKALPYLLVKDLTQQEDEAPEGENVTVNPGNVVHDVAVNAKNACNSGQSKVKENKAEENKEFPPSAPPKGKEEERKEDSASLPIPGYAFNTMTHNYPGLTDTLKRLGINEVSEVNAILRLSDYGRKGTTVWRLIANTCWSDIGAKGRYLIAALNKAKRK
;
A
#
# COMPACT_ATOMS: atom_id res chain seq x y z
N MET A 1 -9.80 6.55 -29.63
CA MET A 1 -8.38 6.45 -29.23
C MET A 1 -8.28 6.79 -27.75
N ALA A 2 -7.73 5.92 -26.91
CA ALA A 2 -7.60 6.17 -25.48
C ALA A 2 -6.27 6.89 -25.20
N ILE A 3 -6.33 8.14 -24.75
CA ILE A 3 -5.15 8.85 -24.25
C ILE A 3 -4.92 8.38 -22.82
N ALA A 4 -4.07 7.36 -22.67
CA ALA A 4 -3.64 6.89 -21.37
C ALA A 4 -2.55 7.84 -20.83
N TYR A 5 -2.94 8.73 -19.92
CA TYR A 5 -1.97 9.47 -19.10
C TYR A 5 -1.32 8.44 -18.16
N ASP A 6 0.00 8.48 -17.95
CA ASP A 6 0.60 7.51 -17.03
C ASP A 6 0.01 7.75 -15.63
N GLY A 7 -0.74 6.76 -15.13
CA GLY A 7 -1.31 6.74 -13.80
C GLY A 7 -0.24 6.60 -12.71
N ILE A 8 -0.68 6.23 -11.52
CA ILE A 8 0.15 6.00 -10.34
C ILE A 8 -0.09 4.60 -9.80
N ASN A 9 0.99 3.92 -9.39
CA ASN A 9 0.95 2.54 -8.92
C ASN A 9 0.32 2.40 -7.52
N TYR A 10 0.23 3.52 -6.80
CA TYR A 10 -0.41 3.70 -5.50
C TYR A 10 -0.92 5.14 -5.42
N PHE A 11 -1.90 5.39 -4.56
CA PHE A 11 -2.38 6.72 -4.19
C PHE A 11 -2.58 6.78 -2.67
N PRO A 12 -2.42 7.96 -2.03
CA PRO A 12 -2.76 8.13 -0.62
C PRO A 12 -4.27 8.00 -0.41
N VAL A 13 -4.65 7.39 0.70
CA VAL A 13 -6.02 7.32 1.21
C VAL A 13 -5.98 7.77 2.68
N GLY A 14 -6.98 8.52 3.12
CA GLY A 14 -7.08 8.95 4.52
C GLY A 14 -7.20 7.74 5.46
N VAL A 15 -6.56 7.79 6.63
CA VAL A 15 -6.69 6.72 7.63
C VAL A 15 -8.12 6.61 8.20
N ASN A 16 -8.88 7.69 8.06
CA ASN A 16 -10.28 7.88 8.45
C ASN A 16 -11.28 7.62 7.29
N PHE A 17 -10.83 7.06 6.16
CA PHE A 17 -11.62 7.02 4.92
C PHE A 17 -12.93 6.23 5.06
N MET A 18 -12.96 5.17 5.86
CA MET A 18 -14.18 4.37 6.08
C MET A 18 -15.16 5.10 7.01
N GLU A 19 -14.62 5.91 7.92
CA GLU A 19 -15.31 6.76 8.89
C GLU A 19 -15.76 8.12 8.30
N GLU A 20 -15.53 8.37 7.01
CA GLU A 20 -16.09 9.55 6.35
C GLU A 20 -17.60 9.36 6.11
N ASN A 21 -18.39 10.39 6.43
CA ASN A 21 -19.83 10.52 6.18
C ASN A 21 -20.26 10.19 4.72
N ALA A 22 -19.33 10.20 3.76
CA ALA A 22 -19.58 9.66 2.43
C ALA A 22 -19.60 8.12 2.40
N MET A 23 -18.62 7.46 3.00
CA MET A 23 -18.54 6.00 3.10
C MET A 23 -19.60 5.46 4.06
N GLU A 24 -19.85 6.10 5.20
CA GLU A 24 -20.95 5.70 6.13
C GLU A 24 -22.31 5.59 5.41
N VAL A 25 -22.65 6.59 4.58
CA VAL A 25 -23.91 6.60 3.80
C VAL A 25 -23.91 5.58 2.65
N ILE A 26 -22.74 5.22 2.14
CA ILE A 26 -22.58 4.18 1.11
C ILE A 26 -22.69 2.78 1.74
N GLU A 27 -22.07 2.54 2.89
CA GLU A 27 -22.19 1.27 3.62
C GLU A 27 -23.59 1.07 4.20
N ALA A 28 -24.25 2.12 4.70
CA ALA A 28 -25.64 2.04 5.17
C ALA A 28 -26.64 1.67 4.05
N LYS A 29 -26.29 1.89 2.78
CA LYS A 29 -27.14 1.58 1.61
C LYS A 29 -26.75 0.30 0.87
N TYR A 30 -25.46 -0.01 0.77
CA TYR A 30 -24.92 -1.09 -0.06
C TYR A 30 -24.09 -2.12 0.73
N GLY A 31 -23.92 -1.93 2.04
CA GLY A 31 -23.00 -2.69 2.89
C GLY A 31 -21.54 -2.38 2.61
N ILE A 32 -20.63 -3.09 3.30
CA ILE A 32 -19.17 -2.98 3.16
C ILE A 32 -18.66 -3.13 1.70
N LYS A 33 -19.42 -3.82 0.83
CA LYS A 33 -19.10 -3.89 -0.61
C LYS A 33 -19.18 -2.50 -1.29
N GLY A 34 -19.97 -1.57 -0.76
CA GLY A 34 -20.05 -0.19 -1.25
C GLY A 34 -18.74 0.56 -1.11
N ALA A 35 -18.12 0.56 0.07
CA ALA A 35 -16.79 1.16 0.29
C ALA A 35 -15.71 0.47 -0.58
N ALA A 36 -15.78 -0.87 -0.71
CA ALA A 36 -14.90 -1.61 -1.61
C ALA A 36 -15.07 -1.21 -3.09
N ILE A 37 -16.30 -0.93 -3.53
CA ILE A 37 -16.61 -0.40 -4.88
C ILE A 37 -16.01 1.00 -5.06
N VAL A 38 -16.14 1.91 -4.08
CA VAL A 38 -15.53 3.26 -4.15
C VAL A 38 -14.01 3.16 -4.25
N LEU A 39 -13.36 2.38 -3.39
CA LEU A 39 -11.92 2.20 -3.42
C LEU A 39 -11.46 1.63 -4.77
N LYS A 40 -12.21 0.68 -5.34
CA LYS A 40 -11.96 0.08 -6.65
C LYS A 40 -12.20 1.06 -7.82
N LEU A 41 -13.11 2.03 -7.67
CA LEU A 41 -13.32 3.12 -8.62
C LEU A 41 -12.15 4.11 -8.59
N LEU A 42 -11.72 4.54 -7.39
CA LEU A 42 -10.52 5.37 -7.21
C LEU A 42 -9.27 4.68 -7.80
N CYS A 43 -9.11 3.37 -7.58
CA CYS A 43 -8.08 2.55 -8.23
C CYS A 43 -8.14 2.59 -9.76
N LYS A 44 -9.33 2.61 -10.38
CA LYS A 44 -9.44 2.78 -11.85
C LYS A 44 -9.03 4.20 -12.27
N ILE A 45 -9.49 5.23 -11.54
CA ILE A 45 -9.16 6.63 -11.84
C ILE A 45 -7.64 6.85 -11.80
N TYR A 46 -7.00 6.58 -10.67
CA TYR A 46 -5.57 6.82 -10.49
C TYR A 46 -4.66 5.95 -11.37
N LYS A 47 -5.16 4.81 -11.87
CA LYS A 47 -4.45 3.95 -12.83
C LYS A 47 -4.46 4.50 -14.26
N GLU A 48 -5.51 5.22 -14.64
CA GLU A 48 -5.69 5.80 -15.99
C GLU A 48 -5.32 7.30 -16.07
N GLY A 49 -5.11 7.95 -14.92
CA GLY A 49 -4.60 9.31 -14.81
C GLY A 49 -5.14 10.04 -13.58
N TYR A 50 -5.67 11.23 -13.82
CA TYR A 50 -6.41 12.08 -12.86
C TYR A 50 -7.91 12.11 -13.15
N PHE A 51 -8.35 11.40 -14.20
CA PHE A 51 -9.75 11.23 -14.59
C PHE A 51 -9.91 9.94 -15.39
N ILE A 52 -11.15 9.49 -15.56
CA ILE A 52 -11.54 8.44 -16.51
C ILE A 52 -12.75 8.89 -17.31
N ARG A 53 -12.85 8.45 -18.56
CA ARG A 53 -14.14 8.47 -19.26
C ARG A 53 -15.09 7.48 -18.61
N TRP A 54 -16.37 7.85 -18.58
CA TRP A 54 -17.42 7.07 -17.95
C TRP A 54 -18.71 7.20 -18.73
N ASP A 55 -19.20 6.05 -19.15
CA ASP A 55 -20.41 5.83 -19.93
C ASP A 55 -21.06 4.53 -19.42
N GLU A 56 -22.22 4.16 -19.99
CA GLU A 56 -22.95 2.96 -19.58
C GLU A 56 -22.14 1.67 -19.79
N GLU A 57 -21.31 1.60 -20.85
CA GLU A 57 -20.43 0.48 -21.12
C GLU A 57 -19.31 0.36 -20.07
N GLN A 58 -18.65 1.47 -19.72
CA GLN A 58 -17.66 1.49 -18.64
C GLN A 58 -18.29 1.10 -17.30
N CYS A 59 -19.51 1.54 -17.03
CA CYS A 59 -20.23 1.18 -15.81
C CYS A 59 -20.52 -0.33 -15.75
N LEU A 60 -21.03 -0.92 -16.84
CA LEU A 60 -21.28 -2.36 -16.97
C LEU A 60 -19.98 -3.19 -16.86
N ILE A 61 -18.94 -2.79 -17.58
CA ILE A 61 -17.61 -3.42 -17.57
C ILE A 61 -16.98 -3.31 -16.17
N PHE A 62 -17.18 -2.20 -15.47
CA PHE A 62 -16.68 -1.99 -14.11
C PHE A 62 -17.46 -2.83 -13.09
N ALA A 63 -18.80 -2.89 -13.16
CA ALA A 63 -19.62 -3.71 -12.27
C ALA A 63 -19.20 -5.20 -12.31
N ASN A 64 -19.10 -5.78 -13.51
CA ASN A 64 -18.62 -7.16 -13.71
C ASN A 64 -17.16 -7.38 -13.25
N LYS A 65 -16.32 -6.33 -13.27
CA LYS A 65 -14.96 -6.36 -12.70
C LYS A 65 -14.94 -6.12 -11.18
N ALA A 66 -15.99 -5.52 -10.61
CA ALA A 66 -16.10 -5.22 -9.19
C ALA A 66 -16.38 -6.50 -8.40
N GLY A 67 -17.40 -7.27 -8.81
CA GLY A 67 -17.76 -8.60 -8.33
C GLY A 67 -18.87 -9.18 -9.21
N ARG A 68 -19.17 -10.48 -9.10
CA ARG A 68 -20.34 -11.06 -9.81
C ARG A 68 -21.67 -10.65 -9.16
N GLU A 69 -21.59 -10.26 -7.89
CA GLU A 69 -22.64 -9.82 -6.98
C GLU A 69 -22.87 -8.30 -7.00
N VAL A 70 -22.14 -7.56 -7.84
CA VAL A 70 -22.22 -6.10 -7.96
C VAL A 70 -23.07 -5.73 -9.17
N GLN A 71 -24.19 -5.05 -8.94
CA GLN A 71 -25.12 -4.66 -10.01
C GLN A 71 -24.76 -3.27 -10.57
N VAL A 72 -25.07 -3.02 -11.84
CA VAL A 72 -24.82 -1.71 -12.49
C VAL A 72 -25.54 -0.57 -11.75
N ALA A 73 -26.78 -0.82 -11.30
CA ALA A 73 -27.56 0.14 -10.51
C ALA A 73 -26.93 0.49 -9.14
N GLU A 74 -26.17 -0.44 -8.53
CA GLU A 74 -25.43 -0.18 -7.30
C GLU A 74 -24.23 0.73 -7.57
N VAL A 75 -23.48 0.47 -8.66
CA VAL A 75 -22.36 1.32 -9.09
C VAL A 75 -22.85 2.74 -9.43
N GLN A 76 -23.96 2.86 -10.16
CA GLN A 76 -24.59 4.15 -10.47
C GLN A 76 -25.04 4.88 -9.19
N GLY A 77 -25.75 4.20 -8.28
CA GLY A 77 -26.21 4.79 -7.02
C GLY A 77 -25.07 5.22 -6.08
N ILE A 78 -23.95 4.49 -6.10
CA ILE A 78 -22.72 4.88 -5.39
C ILE A 78 -22.12 6.14 -6.02
N ILE A 79 -21.99 6.20 -7.35
CA ILE A 79 -21.45 7.39 -8.06
C ILE A 79 -22.31 8.63 -7.80
N GLU A 80 -23.64 8.48 -7.78
CA GLU A 80 -24.55 9.58 -7.41
C GLU A 80 -24.34 10.08 -5.98
N ILE A 81 -24.03 9.20 -5.01
CA ILE A 81 -23.65 9.63 -3.66
C ILE A 81 -22.27 10.32 -3.67
N LEU A 82 -21.30 9.84 -4.44
CA LEU A 82 -19.99 10.48 -4.57
C LEU A 82 -20.08 11.90 -5.17
N PHE A 83 -21.01 12.14 -6.10
CA PHE A 83 -21.35 13.49 -6.56
C PHE A 83 -22.01 14.34 -5.47
N ILE A 84 -23.02 13.81 -4.76
CA ILE A 84 -23.73 14.53 -3.68
C ILE A 84 -22.79 14.88 -2.52
N LYS A 85 -21.77 14.05 -2.25
CA LYS A 85 -20.75 14.24 -1.21
C LYS A 85 -19.52 15.03 -1.69
N GLY A 86 -19.46 15.45 -2.95
CA GLY A 86 -18.36 16.23 -3.52
C GLY A 86 -17.04 15.48 -3.72
N ILE A 87 -17.02 14.14 -3.61
CA ILE A 87 -15.83 13.32 -3.86
C ILE A 87 -15.54 13.24 -5.37
N LEU A 88 -16.61 13.22 -6.17
CA LEU A 88 -16.56 13.38 -7.63
C LEU A 88 -17.24 14.70 -8.01
N ASP A 89 -16.71 15.38 -9.02
CA ASP A 89 -17.34 16.57 -9.60
C ASP A 89 -18.42 16.16 -10.61
N ARG A 90 -19.66 16.62 -10.37
CA ARG A 90 -20.81 16.33 -11.25
C ARG A 90 -20.71 17.07 -12.58
N ASN A 91 -20.14 18.27 -12.61
CA ASN A 91 -20.11 19.09 -13.83
C ASN A 91 -19.18 18.46 -14.87
N SER A 92 -18.00 17.99 -14.45
CA SER A 92 -17.09 17.18 -15.27
C SER A 92 -17.79 15.97 -15.91
N TYR A 93 -18.67 15.28 -15.17
CA TYR A 93 -19.42 14.16 -15.71
C TYR A 93 -20.47 14.60 -16.74
N LEU A 94 -21.28 15.61 -16.44
CA LEU A 94 -22.35 16.10 -17.32
C LEU A 94 -21.82 16.77 -18.60
N GLU A 95 -20.73 17.53 -18.51
CA GLU A 95 -20.16 18.27 -19.65
C GLU A 95 -19.23 17.42 -20.53
N ASN A 96 -18.47 16.49 -19.92
CA ASN A 96 -17.35 15.82 -20.59
C ASN A 96 -17.40 14.29 -20.54
N GLY A 97 -18.37 13.69 -19.83
CA GLY A 97 -18.48 12.24 -19.68
C GLY A 97 -17.30 11.63 -18.91
N ILE A 98 -16.81 12.32 -17.87
CA ILE A 98 -15.65 11.86 -17.07
C ILE A 98 -15.94 11.84 -15.57
N LEU A 99 -15.26 10.93 -14.85
CA LEU A 99 -15.19 10.96 -13.38
C LEU A 99 -13.81 11.50 -12.95
N THR A 100 -13.83 12.60 -12.20
CA THR A 100 -12.69 13.30 -11.60
C THR A 100 -13.19 14.21 -10.48
N SER A 101 -12.28 14.86 -9.76
CA SER A 101 -12.59 16.01 -8.88
C SER A 101 -11.31 16.81 -8.63
N ALA A 102 -11.44 18.04 -8.14
CA ALA A 102 -10.28 18.88 -7.82
C ALA A 102 -9.31 18.19 -6.83
N ASN A 103 -9.81 17.39 -5.88
CA ASN A 103 -8.98 16.64 -4.95
C ASN A 103 -8.22 15.49 -5.65
N ILE A 104 -8.90 14.71 -6.48
CA ILE A 104 -8.28 13.64 -7.30
C ILE A 104 -7.16 14.22 -8.17
N GLN A 105 -7.39 15.39 -8.76
CA GLN A 105 -6.39 16.09 -9.56
C GLN A 105 -5.19 16.55 -8.74
N LYS A 106 -5.40 17.19 -7.57
CA LYS A 106 -4.31 17.54 -6.64
C LYS A 106 -3.47 16.32 -6.26
N VAL A 107 -4.10 15.20 -5.89
CA VAL A 107 -3.41 13.97 -5.48
C VAL A 107 -2.57 13.37 -6.60
N TRP A 108 -3.10 13.29 -7.83
CA TRP A 108 -2.34 12.78 -8.98
C TRP A 108 -1.20 13.75 -9.38
N MET A 109 -1.43 15.06 -9.31
CA MET A 109 -0.39 16.07 -9.59
C MET A 109 0.76 15.95 -8.60
N GLU A 110 0.49 15.90 -7.29
CA GLU A 110 1.49 15.69 -6.24
C GLU A 110 2.25 14.37 -6.43
N ALA A 111 1.53 13.27 -6.70
CA ALA A 111 2.12 11.95 -6.94
C ALA A 111 2.92 11.87 -8.26
N THR A 112 2.73 12.80 -9.19
CA THR A 112 3.40 12.81 -10.50
C THR A 112 4.32 14.00 -10.76
N LYS A 113 4.47 14.97 -9.83
CA LYS A 113 5.26 16.20 -10.01
C LYS A 113 6.71 16.04 -10.51
N ARG A 114 7.34 14.90 -10.23
CA ARG A 114 8.70 14.58 -10.72
C ARG A 114 8.75 14.17 -12.20
N ARG A 115 7.60 13.92 -12.83
CA ARG A 115 7.47 13.56 -14.24
C ARG A 115 7.36 14.84 -15.05
N LYS A 116 8.44 15.25 -15.70
CA LYS A 116 8.48 16.45 -16.57
C LYS A 116 7.37 16.38 -17.62
N ARG A 117 6.36 17.25 -17.49
CA ARG A 117 5.14 17.29 -18.30
C ARG A 117 4.71 18.76 -18.44
N ASP A 118 4.14 19.13 -19.59
CA ASP A 118 3.47 20.43 -19.72
C ASP A 118 2.06 20.34 -19.11
N LEU A 119 1.80 21.16 -18.09
CA LEU A 119 0.50 21.23 -17.44
C LEU A 119 -0.57 21.86 -18.33
N LYS A 120 -0.18 22.72 -19.29
CA LYS A 120 -1.09 23.38 -20.23
C LYS A 120 -1.63 22.41 -21.29
N ALA A 121 -0.97 21.26 -21.48
CA ALA A 121 -1.39 20.19 -22.38
C ALA A 121 -2.35 19.17 -21.72
N LEU A 122 -2.65 19.30 -20.42
CA LEU A 122 -3.57 18.40 -19.70
C LEU A 122 -5.03 18.88 -19.83
N PRO A 123 -5.91 18.14 -20.52
CA PRO A 123 -7.33 18.51 -20.62
C PRO A 123 -8.08 18.28 -19.30
N TYR A 124 -9.26 18.91 -19.17
CA TYR A 124 -10.18 18.73 -18.04
C TYR A 124 -9.59 19.08 -16.65
N LEU A 125 -8.56 19.93 -16.59
CA LEU A 125 -8.06 20.46 -15.32
C LEU A 125 -9.08 21.43 -14.69
N LEU A 126 -9.53 21.07 -13.50
CA LEU A 126 -10.37 21.88 -12.61
C LEU A 126 -9.50 22.82 -11.76
N VAL A 127 -8.29 22.37 -11.40
CA VAL A 127 -7.32 23.15 -10.62
C VAL A 127 -6.45 23.96 -11.57
N LYS A 128 -6.66 25.27 -11.63
CA LYS A 128 -5.95 26.18 -12.54
C LYS A 128 -4.70 26.80 -11.90
N ASP A 129 -4.73 27.00 -10.58
CA ASP A 129 -3.77 27.82 -9.85
C ASP A 129 -2.76 26.96 -9.06
N LEU A 130 -1.85 26.29 -9.78
CA LEU A 130 -0.71 25.57 -9.18
C LEU A 130 0.65 26.22 -9.52
N THR A 131 0.65 27.36 -10.22
CA THR A 131 1.85 28.02 -10.76
C THR A 131 2.48 29.06 -9.82
N GLN A 132 2.38 28.89 -8.50
CA GLN A 132 2.85 29.86 -7.49
C GLN A 132 3.55 29.23 -6.27
N GLN A 133 4.15 28.04 -6.39
CA GLN A 133 5.01 27.44 -5.34
C GLN A 133 6.31 26.80 -5.86
N GLU A 134 6.89 27.36 -6.93
CA GLU A 134 8.28 27.09 -7.33
C GLU A 134 8.98 28.40 -7.72
N ASP A 135 9.28 29.26 -6.73
CA ASP A 135 10.45 30.17 -6.70
C ASP A 135 10.47 31.04 -5.41
N GLU A 136 10.63 30.41 -4.23
CA GLU A 136 11.13 31.14 -3.05
C GLU A 136 11.88 30.19 -2.08
N ALA A 137 12.95 30.71 -1.46
CA ALA A 137 13.79 29.98 -0.52
C ALA A 137 13.33 30.23 0.94
N PRO A 138 13.59 29.32 1.90
CA PRO A 138 13.02 29.45 3.24
C PRO A 138 13.78 30.46 4.12
N GLU A 139 13.16 31.62 4.35
CA GLU A 139 13.47 32.54 5.45
C GLU A 139 12.20 32.84 6.27
N GLY A 140 12.38 33.43 7.47
CA GLY A 140 11.32 34.20 8.12
C GLY A 140 10.22 33.40 8.85
N GLU A 141 10.55 32.89 10.03
CA GLU A 141 9.55 32.61 11.07
C GLU A 141 8.73 33.89 11.38
N ASN A 142 7.40 33.79 11.41
CA ASN A 142 6.58 34.35 12.49
C ASN A 142 5.14 33.79 12.50
N VAL A 143 4.50 33.79 13.67
CA VAL A 143 3.17 33.21 13.89
C VAL A 143 2.17 34.30 14.27
N THR A 144 1.01 34.32 13.61
CA THR A 144 -0.15 35.09 14.06
C THR A 144 -1.42 34.22 13.92
N VAL A 145 -2.11 33.98 15.03
CA VAL A 145 -3.30 33.13 15.10
C VAL A 145 -4.52 33.97 15.49
N ASN A 146 -5.64 33.83 14.79
CA ASN A 146 -7.00 33.85 15.34
C ASN A 146 -8.06 33.42 14.29
N PRO A 147 -9.29 33.02 14.68
CA PRO A 147 -9.90 31.83 14.08
C PRO A 147 -11.14 32.07 13.19
N GLY A 148 -11.40 31.11 12.30
CA GLY A 148 -12.68 30.95 11.59
C GLY A 148 -12.70 29.69 10.71
N ASN A 149 -13.78 28.91 10.80
CA ASN A 149 -14.10 27.70 10.00
C ASN A 149 -13.03 26.60 9.89
N VAL A 150 -13.25 25.48 10.60
CA VAL A 150 -12.42 24.28 10.51
C VAL A 150 -12.75 23.48 9.25
N VAL A 151 -11.80 23.45 8.30
CA VAL A 151 -11.67 22.40 7.28
C VAL A 151 -10.29 21.78 7.47
N HIS A 152 -10.21 20.45 7.65
CA HIS A 152 -8.93 19.76 7.87
C HIS A 152 -8.19 19.48 6.55
N ASP A 153 -7.59 20.53 5.99
CA ASP A 153 -6.61 20.39 4.91
C ASP A 153 -5.25 19.99 5.51
N VAL A 154 -4.98 18.69 5.60
CA VAL A 154 -3.75 18.15 6.23
C VAL A 154 -2.64 18.02 5.19
N ALA A 155 -1.80 19.05 5.10
CA ALA A 155 -0.66 19.11 4.17
C ALA A 155 0.47 18.13 4.53
N VAL A 156 0.37 16.87 4.10
CA VAL A 156 1.41 15.85 4.31
C VAL A 156 2.40 15.82 3.13
N ASN A 157 3.56 16.46 3.30
CA ASN A 157 4.67 16.47 2.33
C ASN A 157 5.40 15.11 2.27
N ALA A 158 4.74 14.10 1.70
CA ALA A 158 5.21 12.72 1.63
C ALA A 158 6.28 12.51 0.53
N LYS A 159 7.51 12.99 0.76
CA LYS A 159 8.69 12.74 -0.10
C LYS A 159 9.10 11.25 -0.11
N ASN A 160 8.33 10.39 -0.78
CA ASN A 160 8.74 9.04 -1.14
C ASN A 160 9.02 8.91 -2.64
N ALA A 161 10.12 8.24 -2.97
CA ALA A 161 10.53 7.97 -4.34
C ALA A 161 10.74 6.47 -4.51
N CYS A 162 10.01 5.85 -5.43
CA CYS A 162 10.21 4.47 -5.84
C CYS A 162 9.84 4.36 -7.32
N ASN A 163 10.66 3.68 -8.12
CA ASN A 163 10.39 3.46 -9.53
C ASN A 163 11.11 2.19 -10.04
N SER A 164 10.54 1.54 -11.06
CA SER A 164 10.94 0.22 -11.57
C SER A 164 10.66 -0.96 -10.60
N GLY A 165 10.19 -2.12 -11.05
CA GLY A 165 9.83 -2.51 -12.42
C GLY A 165 9.01 -3.82 -12.45
N GLN A 166 8.25 -4.03 -13.52
CA GLN A 166 7.37 -5.20 -13.67
C GLN A 166 8.14 -6.48 -14.03
N SER A 167 7.63 -7.64 -13.57
CA SER A 167 7.42 -8.81 -14.43
C SER A 167 6.46 -9.84 -13.80
N LYS A 168 5.69 -10.54 -14.64
CA LYS A 168 4.84 -11.69 -14.27
C LYS A 168 5.54 -13.00 -14.67
N VAL A 169 5.53 -14.05 -13.85
CA VAL A 169 5.54 -15.48 -14.30
C VAL A 169 4.74 -16.35 -13.30
N LYS A 170 4.20 -17.46 -13.84
CA LYS A 170 3.26 -18.48 -13.32
C LYS A 170 3.64 -19.21 -12.01
N GLU A 171 2.69 -19.22 -11.06
CA GLU A 171 1.86 -20.37 -10.63
C GLU A 171 2.40 -21.82 -10.55
N ASN A 172 2.28 -22.44 -9.36
CA ASN A 172 1.86 -23.83 -9.01
C ASN A 172 1.78 -23.92 -7.45
N LYS A 173 0.71 -24.40 -6.78
CA LYS A 173 0.25 -25.79 -6.51
C LYS A 173 1.28 -26.70 -5.81
N ALA A 174 0.97 -27.47 -4.74
CA ALA A 174 -0.25 -27.59 -3.90
C ALA A 174 0.05 -28.26 -2.52
N GLU A 175 -0.96 -28.39 -1.63
CA GLU A 175 -1.15 -29.28 -0.43
C GLU A 175 0.04 -29.58 0.54
N GLU A 176 -0.01 -29.49 1.88
CA GLU A 176 -1.01 -29.68 2.98
C GLU A 176 -0.94 -31.04 3.71
N ASN A 177 -0.81 -31.00 5.06
CA ASN A 177 -1.44 -31.82 6.15
C ASN A 177 -0.55 -31.74 7.43
N LYS A 178 -1.07 -31.34 8.61
CA LYS A 178 -1.46 -32.14 9.82
C LYS A 178 -0.32 -32.90 10.52
N GLU A 179 -0.19 -32.99 11.85
CA GLU A 179 -0.98 -32.46 13.00
C GLU A 179 -0.09 -32.38 14.29
N PHE A 180 -0.62 -31.93 15.44
CA PHE A 180 0.06 -31.67 16.74
C PHE A 180 -0.60 -32.49 17.89
N PRO A 181 -0.15 -32.45 19.18
CA PRO A 181 1.19 -32.35 19.83
C PRO A 181 1.37 -33.58 20.81
N PRO A 182 2.00 -33.56 22.02
CA PRO A 182 2.99 -32.68 22.72
C PRO A 182 4.27 -33.51 23.14
N SER A 183 5.08 -33.31 24.21
CA SER A 183 5.15 -32.37 25.35
C SER A 183 6.55 -32.33 26.02
N ALA A 184 6.75 -31.31 26.88
CA ALA A 184 7.70 -31.17 28.02
C ALA A 184 9.27 -31.23 27.81
N PRO A 185 10.08 -30.47 28.60
CA PRO A 185 11.54 -30.27 28.35
C PRO A 185 12.49 -30.80 29.47
N PRO A 186 13.84 -30.78 29.29
CA PRO A 186 14.63 -29.70 29.93
C PRO A 186 16.00 -29.29 29.28
N LYS A 187 16.45 -28.08 29.65
CA LYS A 187 17.84 -27.57 29.80
C LYS A 187 19.01 -28.10 28.91
N GLY A 188 19.25 -27.39 27.79
CA GLY A 188 20.42 -26.53 27.53
C GLY A 188 21.88 -26.99 27.81
N LYS A 189 22.70 -26.92 26.76
CA LYS A 189 24.14 -26.56 26.75
C LYS A 189 24.51 -25.95 25.39
N GLU A 190 25.63 -25.22 25.33
CA GLU A 190 26.22 -24.74 24.07
C GLU A 190 27.15 -25.80 23.46
N GLU A 191 27.03 -26.07 22.17
CA GLU A 191 28.09 -26.68 21.36
C GLU A 191 27.89 -26.35 19.87
N GLU A 192 28.95 -25.95 19.17
CA GLU A 192 28.92 -25.80 17.71
C GLU A 192 29.15 -27.14 17.02
N ARG A 193 28.20 -27.60 16.19
CA ARG A 193 28.41 -28.70 15.24
C ARG A 193 27.49 -28.57 14.02
N LYS A 194 27.89 -29.24 12.95
CA LYS A 194 27.19 -29.25 11.65
C LYS A 194 25.87 -30.03 11.70
N GLU A 195 25.05 -29.79 10.67
CA GLU A 195 24.12 -30.75 10.07
C GLU A 195 23.15 -31.47 11.02
N ASP A 196 21.90 -31.00 11.05
CA ASP A 196 20.86 -31.81 10.40
C ASP A 196 19.70 -30.94 9.86
N SER A 197 18.92 -31.48 8.94
CA SER A 197 17.91 -30.79 8.12
C SER A 197 16.54 -30.67 8.78
N ALA A 198 16.50 -30.55 10.11
CA ALA A 198 15.27 -30.53 10.90
C ALA A 198 14.78 -29.11 11.21
N SER A 199 13.46 -28.88 11.12
CA SER A 199 12.81 -27.69 11.65
C SER A 199 12.84 -27.70 13.18
N LEU A 200 13.66 -26.84 13.77
CA LEU A 200 13.79 -26.71 15.23
C LEU A 200 12.47 -26.25 15.87
N PRO A 201 12.12 -26.72 17.09
CA PRO A 201 10.90 -26.31 17.77
C PRO A 201 10.90 -24.80 18.06
N ILE A 202 9.93 -24.10 17.49
CA ILE A 202 9.76 -22.64 17.63
C ILE A 202 9.35 -22.33 19.08
N PRO A 203 10.07 -21.47 19.82
CA PRO A 203 9.70 -21.14 21.20
C PRO A 203 8.33 -20.47 21.28
N GLY A 204 7.49 -20.89 22.24
CA GLY A 204 6.11 -20.40 22.39
C GLY A 204 5.98 -18.88 22.51
N TYR A 205 6.99 -18.18 23.02
CA TYR A 205 7.00 -16.72 23.13
C TYR A 205 7.03 -16.00 21.77
N ALA A 206 7.54 -16.64 20.71
CA ALA A 206 7.64 -16.05 19.36
C ALA A 206 6.26 -15.76 18.74
N PHE A 207 5.22 -16.48 19.19
CA PHE A 207 3.84 -16.28 18.75
C PHE A 207 3.12 -15.16 19.50
N ASN A 208 3.76 -14.49 20.48
CA ASN A 208 3.17 -13.35 21.17
C ASN A 208 3.13 -12.12 20.24
N THR A 209 1.97 -11.86 19.66
CA THR A 209 1.72 -10.79 18.67
C THR A 209 1.93 -9.37 19.21
N MET A 210 2.05 -9.17 20.54
CA MET A 210 2.38 -7.87 21.12
C MET A 210 3.88 -7.58 20.98
N THR A 211 4.73 -8.53 21.33
CA THR A 211 6.20 -8.38 21.39
C THR A 211 6.94 -8.87 20.15
N HIS A 212 6.36 -9.78 19.39
CA HIS A 212 6.95 -10.43 18.21
C HIS A 212 6.07 -10.28 16.98
N ASN A 213 6.68 -10.49 15.81
CA ASN A 213 6.00 -10.67 14.53
C ASN A 213 6.65 -11.85 13.78
N TYR A 214 6.66 -13.03 14.42
CA TYR A 214 7.17 -14.26 13.82
C TYR A 214 6.55 -14.57 12.43
N PRO A 215 5.21 -14.49 12.23
CA PRO A 215 4.61 -14.76 10.92
C PRO A 215 5.04 -13.77 9.83
N GLY A 216 5.11 -12.47 10.16
CA GLY A 216 5.57 -11.45 9.21
C GLY A 216 7.05 -11.58 8.87
N LEU A 217 7.88 -12.09 9.79
CA LEU A 217 9.28 -12.39 9.49
C LEU A 217 9.39 -13.57 8.53
N THR A 218 8.69 -14.69 8.80
CA THR A 218 8.75 -15.88 7.94
C THR A 218 8.18 -15.63 6.54
N ASP A 219 7.07 -14.90 6.42
CA ASP A 219 6.56 -14.41 5.12
C ASP A 219 7.62 -13.57 4.38
N THR A 220 8.26 -12.63 5.09
CA THR A 220 9.27 -11.77 4.47
C THR A 220 10.48 -12.55 3.98
N LEU A 221 11.00 -13.51 4.76
CA LEU A 221 12.10 -14.38 4.31
C LEU A 221 11.72 -15.18 3.06
N LYS A 222 10.53 -15.79 3.05
CA LYS A 222 9.98 -16.53 1.91
C LYS A 222 9.86 -15.63 0.67
N ARG A 223 9.32 -14.41 0.82
CA ARG A 223 9.18 -13.41 -0.26
C ARG A 223 10.51 -12.89 -0.80
N LEU A 224 11.55 -12.83 0.03
CA LEU A 224 12.90 -12.50 -0.42
C LEU A 224 13.52 -13.62 -1.26
N GLY A 225 13.03 -14.86 -1.13
CA GLY A 225 13.58 -16.08 -1.72
C GLY A 225 14.47 -16.89 -0.78
N ILE A 226 14.52 -16.52 0.51
CA ILE A 226 15.33 -17.19 1.54
C ILE A 226 14.54 -18.42 2.02
N ASN A 227 14.72 -19.52 1.28
CA ASN A 227 14.02 -20.79 1.50
C ASN A 227 14.93 -21.92 2.02
N GLU A 228 16.25 -21.71 2.12
CA GLU A 228 17.18 -22.70 2.68
C GLU A 228 16.91 -22.82 4.19
N VAL A 229 16.56 -24.03 4.67
CA VAL A 229 16.14 -24.26 6.07
C VAL A 229 17.23 -23.86 7.06
N SER A 230 18.50 -24.05 6.71
CA SER A 230 19.68 -23.59 7.45
C SER A 230 19.68 -22.06 7.64
N GLU A 231 19.45 -21.29 6.56
CA GLU A 231 19.44 -19.83 6.56
C GLU A 231 18.25 -19.29 7.34
N VAL A 232 17.05 -19.84 7.12
CA VAL A 232 15.84 -19.45 7.84
C VAL A 232 16.00 -19.69 9.35
N ASN A 233 16.46 -20.87 9.76
CA ASN A 233 16.70 -21.19 11.17
C ASN A 233 17.77 -20.28 11.80
N ALA A 234 18.84 -19.95 11.06
CA ALA A 234 19.87 -19.02 11.52
C ALA A 234 19.32 -17.59 11.70
N ILE A 235 18.55 -17.08 10.74
CA ILE A 235 17.97 -15.73 10.79
C ILE A 235 16.93 -15.64 11.91
N LEU A 236 16.06 -16.65 12.09
CA LEU A 236 15.11 -16.72 13.19
C LEU A 236 15.82 -16.66 14.55
N ARG A 237 16.88 -17.45 14.75
CA ARG A 237 17.68 -17.43 15.99
C ARG A 237 18.40 -16.08 16.21
N LEU A 238 18.94 -15.47 15.16
CA LEU A 238 19.66 -14.19 15.23
C LEU A 238 18.76 -12.96 15.40
N SER A 239 17.45 -13.11 15.16
CA SER A 239 16.46 -12.04 15.21
C SER A 239 15.50 -12.12 16.40
N ASP A 240 15.77 -13.01 17.36
CA ASP A 240 14.86 -13.30 18.48
C ASP A 240 13.45 -13.67 17.95
N TYR A 241 13.42 -14.59 16.97
CA TYR A 241 12.23 -15.07 16.23
C TYR A 241 11.31 -13.95 15.70
N GLY A 242 11.88 -12.81 15.31
CA GLY A 242 11.12 -11.66 14.81
C GLY A 242 10.55 -10.78 15.91
N ARG A 243 11.20 -10.70 17.07
CA ARG A 243 10.87 -9.70 18.10
C ARG A 243 10.87 -8.29 17.51
N LYS A 244 9.84 -7.49 17.81
CA LYS A 244 9.66 -6.13 17.27
C LYS A 244 10.77 -5.19 17.75
N GLY A 245 11.12 -4.21 16.91
CA GLY A 245 12.17 -3.21 17.20
C GLY A 245 13.62 -3.72 17.07
N THR A 246 13.84 -5.02 16.91
CA THR A 246 15.18 -5.58 16.67
C THR A 246 15.76 -5.20 15.30
N THR A 247 17.08 -5.30 15.15
CA THR A 247 17.81 -4.89 13.96
C THR A 247 17.41 -5.65 12.68
N VAL A 248 16.78 -6.83 12.78
CA VAL A 248 16.30 -7.59 11.60
C VAL A 248 15.34 -6.76 10.76
N TRP A 249 14.42 -6.02 11.40
CA TRP A 249 13.40 -5.23 10.71
C TRP A 249 14.01 -4.02 9.99
N ARG A 250 15.03 -3.40 10.59
CA ARG A 250 15.80 -2.30 10.00
C ARG A 250 16.63 -2.77 8.80
N LEU A 251 17.24 -3.95 8.90
CA LEU A 251 17.98 -4.56 7.78
C LEU A 251 17.02 -4.95 6.64
N ILE A 252 15.89 -5.58 6.95
CA ILE A 252 14.84 -5.94 6.00
C ILE A 252 14.31 -4.70 5.25
N ALA A 253 14.02 -3.61 5.95
CA ALA A 253 13.47 -2.40 5.34
C ALA A 253 14.49 -1.60 4.53
N ASN A 254 15.76 -1.53 4.97
CA ASN A 254 16.76 -0.62 4.41
C ASN A 254 17.72 -1.28 3.39
N THR A 255 17.55 -2.57 3.09
CA THR A 255 18.42 -3.30 2.15
C THR A 255 17.81 -3.34 0.75
N CYS A 256 18.59 -2.99 -0.27
CA CYS A 256 18.21 -3.16 -1.68
C CYS A 256 18.33 -4.63 -2.09
N TRP A 257 17.28 -5.42 -1.83
CA TRP A 257 17.25 -6.88 -2.03
C TRP A 257 17.31 -7.34 -3.50
N SER A 258 17.23 -6.42 -4.46
CA SER A 258 17.38 -6.72 -5.90
C SER A 258 18.82 -7.02 -6.28
N ASP A 259 19.78 -6.34 -5.64
CA ASP A 259 21.21 -6.36 -6.01
C ASP A 259 21.99 -7.49 -5.31
N ILE A 260 21.28 -8.31 -4.51
CA ILE A 260 21.86 -9.32 -3.62
C ILE A 260 21.41 -10.71 -4.08
N GLY A 261 22.35 -11.52 -4.59
CA GLY A 261 22.11 -12.93 -4.91
C GLY A 261 21.92 -13.80 -3.66
N ALA A 262 22.94 -13.87 -2.80
CA ALA A 262 22.94 -14.72 -1.60
C ALA A 262 22.27 -14.03 -0.39
N LYS A 263 20.95 -13.82 -0.46
CA LYS A 263 20.20 -12.96 0.47
C LYS A 263 20.18 -13.45 1.92
N GLY A 264 20.07 -14.77 2.16
CA GLY A 264 20.10 -15.32 3.52
C GLY A 264 21.47 -15.13 4.16
N ARG A 265 22.55 -15.57 3.48
CA ARG A 265 23.95 -15.33 3.89
C ARG A 265 24.23 -13.86 4.17
N TYR A 266 23.73 -12.94 3.33
CA TYR A 266 23.84 -11.50 3.56
C TYR A 266 23.15 -11.08 4.87
N LEU A 267 21.90 -11.48 5.09
CA LEU A 267 21.15 -11.10 6.29
C LEU A 267 21.77 -11.70 7.56
N ILE A 268 22.27 -12.94 7.51
CA ILE A 268 23.01 -13.61 8.58
C ILE A 268 24.30 -12.85 8.91
N ALA A 269 25.08 -12.44 7.90
CA ALA A 269 26.28 -11.65 8.09
C ALA A 269 25.99 -10.27 8.69
N ALA A 270 24.93 -9.59 8.21
CA ALA A 270 24.50 -8.29 8.70
C ALA A 270 23.98 -8.34 10.16
N LEU A 271 23.20 -9.37 10.51
CA LEU A 271 22.74 -9.61 11.89
C LEU A 271 23.90 -9.92 12.84
N ASN A 272 24.85 -10.78 12.44
CA ASN A 272 26.05 -11.06 13.24
C ASN A 272 26.93 -9.83 13.41
N LYS A 273 27.06 -8.98 12.38
CA LYS A 273 27.77 -7.69 12.47
C LYS A 273 27.05 -6.70 13.40
N ALA A 274 25.73 -6.74 13.46
CA ALA A 274 24.93 -5.93 14.39
C ALA A 274 24.99 -6.43 15.84
N LYS A 275 25.13 -7.74 16.08
CA LYS A 275 25.27 -8.35 17.43
C LYS A 275 26.66 -8.16 18.05
N ARG A 276 27.66 -7.72 17.26
CA ARG A 276 29.03 -7.39 17.70
C ARG A 276 29.24 -5.88 17.97
N LYS A 277 28.16 -5.12 18.13
CA LYS A 277 28.12 -3.70 18.48
C LYS A 277 27.20 -3.48 19.67
#